data_AF-A0A9D3RMR5-F1
#
_entry.id   AF-A0A9D3RMR5-F1
#
_cell.length_a   1.000
_cell.length_b   1.000
_cell.length_c   1.000
_cell.angle_alpha   90.00
_cell.angle_beta   90.00
_cell.angle_gamma   90.00
#
_symmetry.space_group_name_H-M   'P 1'
#
loop_
_entity.id
_entity.type
_entity.pdbx_description
1 polymer ?
#
loop_
_entity_poly.entity_id
_entity_poly.type
_entity_poly.pdbx_seq_one_letter_code
_entity_poly.pdbx_strand_id
1 'polypeptide(L)'
;MELLRAQLTGKLRQHYHELCYQREGIEPRESFNRWMLERKVVDKGSDPLLPSECDPVISPSMFREVMNDIPIRLSRIKYKEEARRLLFKYAEAAKKMIDSRNATPESRKVVKWNVEDTMNWLRKDHSASKEDYMDRLEHLRKQCGPHVTAVAQDSVEGICTKIYHISAEYARRIRHAHQALLKDCNIADGPDPPEVQDRLVYCYPVRLAIPSPPQPRVELHFENDIACLRFKGEMVKVNRNYFNKLELLYRYSCIDDSRFEKFLSRVWCLIKRYQVLFGSGINEGTGLQGALPVPVFEALHKQFGVSFECFASPLNSYFKQFCSAFPDIDGFFGSRGPFLSFRPASGSFEANPPFSEELMDTMVTHFEELLERSNEPLSFIIFVPEWRNPP
;
A
#
# COMPACT_ATOMS: atom_id res chain seq x y z
N MET A 1 -10.05 4.87 -18.64
CA MET A 1 -10.25 4.12 -17.39
C MET A 1 -9.41 4.63 -16.23
N GLU A 2 -8.10 4.83 -16.41
CA GLU A 2 -7.22 5.23 -15.30
C GLU A 2 -7.61 6.55 -14.60
N LEU A 3 -8.10 7.54 -15.35
CA LEU A 3 -8.63 8.79 -14.77
C LEU A 3 -9.84 8.56 -13.84
N LEU A 4 -10.77 7.67 -14.23
CA LEU A 4 -11.92 7.32 -13.39
C LEU A 4 -11.46 6.63 -12.10
N ARG A 5 -10.50 5.70 -12.21
CA ARG A 5 -9.90 5.03 -11.05
C ARG A 5 -9.23 6.03 -10.11
N ALA A 6 -8.47 6.98 -10.64
CA ALA A 6 -7.84 8.04 -9.87
C ALA A 6 -8.86 8.87 -9.08
N GLN A 7 -9.94 9.31 -9.74
CA GLN A 7 -11.01 10.10 -9.11
C GLN A 7 -11.73 9.32 -8.00
N LEU A 8 -12.07 8.05 -8.24
CA LEU A 8 -12.76 7.20 -7.27
C LEU A 8 -11.85 6.87 -6.08
N THR A 9 -10.57 6.60 -6.32
CA THR A 9 -9.61 6.35 -5.23
C THR A 9 -9.40 7.61 -4.39
N GLY A 10 -9.34 8.79 -5.01
CA GLY A 10 -9.31 10.07 -4.29
C GLY A 10 -10.54 10.26 -3.38
N LYS A 11 -11.74 9.96 -3.89
CA LYS A 11 -12.98 9.96 -3.07
C LYS A 11 -12.95 8.94 -1.95
N LEU A 12 -12.38 7.75 -2.19
CA LEU A 12 -12.26 6.71 -1.18
C LEU A 12 -11.34 7.14 -0.02
N ARG A 13 -10.20 7.79 -0.33
CA ARG A 13 -9.31 8.41 0.67
C ARG A 13 -10.04 9.49 1.47
N GLN A 14 -10.81 10.34 0.80
CA GLN A 14 -11.62 11.37 1.47
C GLN A 14 -12.65 10.75 2.42
N HIS A 15 -13.39 9.72 1.99
CA HIS A 15 -14.34 9.01 2.85
C HIS A 15 -13.65 8.35 4.05
N TYR A 16 -12.45 7.79 3.88
CA TYR A 16 -11.68 7.22 4.99
C TYR A 16 -11.30 8.28 6.01
N HIS A 17 -10.81 9.43 5.55
CA HIS A 17 -10.51 10.57 6.41
C HIS A 17 -11.76 11.07 7.16
N GLU A 18 -12.88 11.27 6.46
CA GLU A 18 -14.16 11.70 7.05
C GLU A 18 -14.66 10.72 8.12
N LEU A 19 -14.60 9.40 7.85
CA LEU A 19 -15.03 8.38 8.81
C LEU A 19 -14.16 8.36 10.06
N CYS A 20 -12.83 8.42 9.92
CA CYS A 20 -11.92 8.46 11.06
C CYS A 20 -12.14 9.71 11.91
N TYR A 21 -12.27 10.88 11.26
CA TYR A 21 -12.48 12.13 11.96
C TYR A 21 -13.84 12.19 12.66
N GLN A 22 -14.93 11.81 11.97
CA GLN A 22 -16.29 11.91 12.52
C GLN A 22 -16.57 10.88 13.62
N ARG A 23 -16.04 9.66 13.50
CA ARG A 23 -16.31 8.58 14.46
C ARG A 23 -15.34 8.56 15.63
N GLU A 24 -14.06 8.80 15.37
CA GLU A 24 -12.99 8.64 16.36
C GLU A 24 -12.20 9.94 16.64
N GLY A 25 -12.40 11.00 15.87
CA GLY A 25 -11.70 12.28 16.08
C GLY A 25 -10.21 12.23 15.74
N ILE A 26 -9.79 11.32 14.85
CA ILE A 26 -8.39 11.10 14.48
C ILE A 26 -8.13 11.30 12.99
N GLU A 27 -6.88 11.66 12.67
CA GLU A 27 -6.39 11.83 11.30
C GLU A 27 -5.43 10.67 10.95
N PRO A 28 -5.84 9.72 10.08
CA PRO A 28 -4.98 8.61 9.69
C PRO A 28 -3.82 9.08 8.82
N ARG A 29 -2.63 8.47 8.97
CA ARG A 29 -1.47 8.70 8.07
C ARG A 29 -0.95 7.37 7.54
N GLU A 30 -0.78 7.27 6.22
CA GLU A 30 -0.27 6.09 5.50
C GLU A 30 -1.06 4.78 5.66
N SER A 31 -1.92 4.64 6.68
CA SER A 31 -2.73 3.44 6.92
C SER A 31 -3.61 3.05 5.73
N PHE A 32 -4.05 4.03 4.93
CA PHE A 32 -4.77 3.75 3.69
C PHE A 32 -3.89 3.01 2.67
N ASN A 33 -2.62 3.40 2.53
CA ASN A 33 -1.71 2.78 1.58
C ASN A 33 -1.33 1.36 2.04
N ARG A 34 -1.08 1.16 3.34
CA ARG A 34 -0.84 -0.17 3.91
C ARG A 34 -2.06 -1.07 3.81
N TRP A 35 -3.25 -0.52 4.03
CA TRP A 35 -4.52 -1.22 3.77
C TRP A 35 -4.62 -1.70 2.33
N MET A 36 -4.30 -0.85 1.34
CA MET A 36 -4.32 -1.27 -0.07
C MET A 36 -3.38 -2.44 -0.36
N LEU A 37 -2.17 -2.42 0.23
CA LEU A 37 -1.18 -3.51 0.09
C LEU A 37 -1.66 -4.80 0.75
N GLU A 38 -2.09 -4.71 2.01
CA GLU A 38 -2.55 -5.84 2.80
C GLU A 38 -3.77 -6.50 2.16
N ARG A 39 -4.77 -5.71 1.74
CA ARG A 39 -5.95 -6.24 1.08
C ARG A 39 -5.60 -6.98 -0.21
N LYS A 40 -4.60 -6.52 -0.98
CA LYS A 40 -4.19 -7.19 -2.23
C LYS A 40 -3.52 -8.55 -2.03
N VAL A 41 -3.13 -8.90 -0.80
CA VAL A 41 -2.67 -10.26 -0.47
C VAL A 41 -3.82 -11.27 -0.56
N VAL A 42 -5.02 -10.88 -0.11
CA VAL A 42 -6.19 -11.76 0.03
C VAL A 42 -7.31 -11.49 -1.00
N ASP A 43 -7.25 -10.36 -1.71
CA ASP A 43 -8.26 -9.95 -2.69
C ASP A 43 -8.31 -10.90 -3.89
N LYS A 44 -9.49 -11.49 -4.12
CA LYS A 44 -9.81 -12.28 -5.31
C LYS A 44 -10.52 -11.44 -6.39
N GLY A 45 -10.68 -10.14 -6.12
CA GLY A 45 -11.29 -9.17 -7.00
C GLY A 45 -10.51 -8.91 -8.29
N SER A 46 -11.17 -8.27 -9.26
CA SER A 46 -10.61 -8.07 -10.59
C SER A 46 -10.04 -6.66 -10.87
N ASP A 47 -10.22 -5.69 -9.97
CA ASP A 47 -9.58 -4.38 -10.16
C ASP A 47 -8.10 -4.48 -9.76
N PRO A 48 -7.14 -3.98 -10.56
CA PRO A 48 -5.72 -4.11 -10.25
C PRO A 48 -5.28 -3.29 -9.03
N LEU A 49 -6.08 -2.30 -8.60
CA LEU A 49 -5.73 -1.39 -7.50
C LEU A 49 -6.67 -1.55 -6.32
N LEU A 50 -7.98 -1.36 -6.52
CA LEU A 50 -8.95 -1.34 -5.43
C LEU A 50 -9.31 -2.78 -4.99
N PRO A 51 -9.39 -3.05 -3.68
CA PRO A 51 -9.90 -4.33 -3.19
C PRO A 51 -11.42 -4.43 -3.36
N SER A 52 -11.92 -5.63 -3.65
CA SER A 52 -13.35 -5.85 -3.88
C SER A 52 -13.91 -7.20 -3.47
N GLU A 53 -13.07 -8.20 -3.25
CA GLU A 53 -13.46 -9.56 -2.83
C GLU A 53 -12.42 -10.13 -1.87
N CYS A 54 -12.44 -9.61 -0.64
CA CYS A 54 -11.53 -10.00 0.45
C CYS A 54 -12.27 -10.75 1.54
N ASP A 55 -11.60 -11.76 2.10
CA ASP A 55 -12.00 -12.46 3.33
C ASP A 55 -10.79 -12.50 4.27
N PRO A 56 -10.86 -11.96 5.49
CA PRO A 56 -12.01 -11.26 6.10
C PRO A 56 -12.29 -9.88 5.48
N VAL A 57 -13.52 -9.39 5.63
CA VAL A 57 -13.93 -8.02 5.21
C VAL A 57 -13.16 -6.95 5.97
N ILE A 58 -13.03 -7.13 7.29
CA ILE A 58 -12.29 -6.20 8.16
C ILE A 58 -10.80 -6.41 7.96
N SER A 59 -10.08 -5.33 7.67
CA SER A 59 -8.62 -5.39 7.51
C SER A 59 -7.93 -5.36 8.87
N PRO A 60 -7.09 -6.37 9.20
CA PRO A 60 -6.30 -6.35 10.43
C PRO A 60 -5.30 -5.18 10.43
N SER A 61 -4.70 -4.85 9.28
CA SER A 61 -3.79 -3.71 9.14
C SER A 61 -4.50 -2.37 9.43
N MET A 62 -5.61 -2.08 8.75
CA MET A 62 -6.35 -0.82 8.98
C MET A 62 -6.87 -0.75 10.41
N PHE A 63 -7.42 -1.85 10.94
CA PHE A 63 -7.93 -1.91 12.31
C PHE A 63 -6.81 -1.60 13.31
N ARG A 64 -5.67 -2.30 13.23
CA ARG A 64 -4.51 -2.11 14.12
C ARG A 64 -4.04 -0.67 14.12
N GLU A 65 -3.92 -0.05 12.96
CA GLU A 65 -3.44 1.32 12.84
C GLU A 65 -4.41 2.38 13.35
N VAL A 66 -5.70 2.24 13.02
CA VAL A 66 -6.73 3.16 13.53
C VAL A 66 -6.85 3.03 15.05
N MET A 67 -6.82 1.81 15.58
CA MET A 67 -6.85 1.56 17.03
C MET A 67 -5.63 2.11 17.76
N ASN A 68 -4.45 2.11 17.13
CA ASN A 68 -3.22 2.65 17.72
C ASN A 68 -3.25 4.17 17.94
N ASP A 69 -4.09 4.89 17.18
CA ASP A 69 -4.28 6.34 17.28
C ASP A 69 -5.45 6.72 18.21
N ILE A 70 -6.11 5.75 18.84
CA ILE A 70 -7.22 5.96 19.80
C ILE A 70 -6.69 5.90 21.24
N PRO A 71 -7.13 6.80 22.15
CA PRO A 71 -8.11 7.86 21.96
C PRO A 71 -7.50 9.15 21.39
N ILE A 72 -6.17 9.24 21.37
CA ILE A 72 -5.42 10.26 20.66
C ILE A 72 -4.14 9.65 20.08
N ARG A 73 -3.71 10.18 18.95
CA ARG A 73 -2.43 9.84 18.35
C ARG A 73 -1.27 10.32 19.22
N LEU A 74 -0.30 9.44 19.45
CA LEU A 74 0.94 9.80 20.13
C LEU A 74 1.96 10.33 19.12
N SER A 75 2.51 11.51 19.38
CA SER A 75 3.57 12.11 18.58
C SER A 75 4.93 12.00 19.28
N ARG A 76 6.02 12.11 18.51
CA ARG A 76 7.37 12.14 19.07
C ARG A 76 7.55 13.39 19.93
N ILE A 77 7.82 13.19 21.21
CA ILE A 77 8.00 14.26 22.19
C ILE A 77 9.46 14.70 22.24
N LYS A 78 9.70 16.00 22.03
CA LYS A 78 11.03 16.61 22.16
C LYS A 78 11.22 17.22 23.53
N TYR A 79 10.23 17.96 24.01
CA TYR A 79 10.35 18.80 25.21
C TYR A 79 9.47 18.33 26.38
N LYS A 80 9.86 18.69 27.60
CA LYS A 80 9.13 18.39 28.85
C LYS A 80 7.66 18.84 28.80
N GLU A 81 7.40 20.07 28.37
CA GLU A 81 6.05 20.63 28.31
C GLU A 81 5.15 19.91 27.29
N GLU A 82 5.74 19.38 26.21
CA GLU A 82 5.01 18.54 25.26
C GLU A 82 4.61 17.21 25.90
N ALA A 83 5.48 16.61 26.72
CA ALA A 83 5.20 15.37 27.44
C ALA A 83 4.03 15.55 28.42
N ARG A 84 4.09 16.61 29.24
CA ARG A 84 3.02 16.97 30.17
C ARG A 84 1.69 17.20 29.44
N ARG A 85 1.72 17.93 28.33
CA ARG A 85 0.53 18.22 27.52
C ARG A 85 -0.04 16.95 26.88
N LEU A 86 0.79 16.04 26.38
CA LEU A 86 0.33 14.79 25.78
C LEU A 86 -0.31 13.88 26.82
N LEU A 87 0.31 13.72 27.99
CA LEU A 87 -0.26 12.98 29.11
C LEU A 87 -1.64 13.51 29.51
N PHE A 88 -1.75 14.84 29.66
CA PHE A 88 -3.02 15.49 29.97
C PHE A 88 -4.09 15.20 28.90
N LYS A 89 -3.75 15.40 27.62
CA LYS A 89 -4.67 15.15 26.50
C LYS A 89 -5.12 13.70 26.43
N TYR A 90 -4.21 12.75 26.66
CA TYR A 90 -4.55 11.32 26.65
C TYR A 90 -5.55 11.00 27.76
N ALA A 91 -5.28 11.46 28.97
CA ALA A 91 -6.14 11.24 30.12
C ALA A 91 -7.55 11.86 29.92
N GLU A 92 -7.61 13.09 29.41
CA GLU A 92 -8.87 13.77 29.08
C GLU A 92 -9.66 13.02 28.00
N ALA A 93 -9.00 12.61 26.91
CA ALA A 93 -9.64 11.89 25.82
C ALA A 93 -10.14 10.50 26.23
N ALA A 94 -9.36 9.76 27.02
CA ALA A 94 -9.77 8.47 27.57
C ALA A 94 -11.01 8.58 28.45
N LYS A 95 -11.05 9.59 29.34
CA LYS A 95 -12.23 9.87 30.18
C LYS A 95 -13.43 10.24 29.33
N LYS A 96 -13.28 11.18 28.38
CA LYS A 96 -14.35 11.61 27.48
C LYS A 96 -14.95 10.42 26.72
N MET A 97 -14.10 9.56 26.17
CA MET A 97 -14.54 8.38 25.42
C MET A 97 -15.36 7.42 26.27
N ILE A 98 -14.88 7.09 27.48
CA ILE A 98 -15.61 6.24 28.42
C ILE A 98 -16.92 6.88 28.90
N ASP A 99 -16.94 8.21 29.05
CA ASP A 99 -18.15 8.93 29.45
C ASP A 99 -19.22 8.94 28.36
N SER A 100 -18.83 9.13 27.10
CA SER A 100 -19.76 9.31 25.98
C SER A 100 -20.19 8.01 25.29
N ARG A 101 -19.50 6.90 25.53
CA ARG A 101 -19.77 5.62 24.85
C ARG A 101 -20.28 4.54 25.81
N ASN A 102 -20.86 3.50 25.22
CA ASN A 102 -21.28 2.31 25.93
C ASN A 102 -20.02 1.58 26.44
N ALA A 103 -19.89 1.50 27.75
CA ALA A 103 -18.78 0.84 28.42
C ALA A 103 -19.33 0.05 29.62
N THR A 104 -18.71 -1.09 29.92
CA THR A 104 -19.08 -1.86 31.10
C THR A 104 -18.83 -1.05 32.39
N PRO A 105 -19.56 -1.30 33.48
CA PRO A 105 -19.34 -0.61 34.75
C PRO A 105 -17.89 -0.72 35.25
N GLU A 106 -17.27 -1.87 35.02
CA GLU A 106 -15.87 -2.12 35.38
C GLU A 106 -14.90 -1.27 34.55
N SER A 107 -15.01 -1.28 33.22
CA SER A 107 -14.19 -0.44 32.35
C SER A 107 -14.35 1.05 32.71
N ARG A 108 -15.57 1.48 33.01
CA ARG A 108 -15.85 2.87 33.42
C ARG A 108 -15.15 3.22 34.72
N LYS A 109 -15.19 2.33 35.72
CA LYS A 109 -14.54 2.53 37.01
C LYS A 109 -13.02 2.60 36.87
N VAL A 110 -12.42 1.62 36.17
CA VAL A 110 -10.96 1.53 36.00
C VAL A 110 -10.41 2.75 35.28
N VAL A 111 -11.00 3.15 34.14
CA VAL A 111 -10.50 4.30 33.39
C VAL A 111 -10.67 5.60 34.16
N LYS A 112 -11.84 5.83 34.80
CA LYS A 112 -12.07 7.05 35.58
C LYS A 112 -11.09 7.19 36.73
N TRP A 113 -10.84 6.11 37.47
CA TRP A 113 -9.92 6.13 38.59
C TRP A 113 -8.49 6.45 38.14
N ASN A 114 -7.98 5.79 37.10
CA ASN A 114 -6.63 6.02 36.58
C ASN A 114 -6.45 7.44 36.00
N VAL A 115 -7.49 7.97 35.34
CA VAL A 115 -7.49 9.36 34.85
C VAL A 115 -7.48 10.34 36.02
N GLU A 116 -8.31 10.14 37.05
CA GLU A 116 -8.35 11.01 38.22
C GLU A 116 -7.02 11.01 39.00
N ASP A 117 -6.41 9.83 39.18
CA ASP A 117 -5.08 9.70 39.77
C ASP A 117 -4.03 10.49 38.97
N THR A 118 -4.00 10.31 37.65
CA THR A 118 -3.07 11.04 36.76
C THR A 118 -3.29 12.55 36.84
N MET A 119 -4.55 13.00 36.81
CA MET A 119 -4.91 14.43 36.90
C MET A 119 -4.53 15.03 38.26
N ASN A 120 -4.69 14.27 39.35
CA ASN A 120 -4.29 14.70 40.68
C ASN A 120 -2.76 14.79 40.81
N TRP A 121 -2.02 13.85 40.23
CA TRP A 121 -0.56 13.90 40.19
C TRP A 121 -0.07 15.11 39.39
N LEU A 122 -0.64 15.38 38.21
CA LEU A 122 -0.33 16.55 37.39
C LEU A 122 -0.52 17.88 38.12
N ARG A 123 -1.48 17.97 39.07
CA ARG A 123 -1.73 19.17 39.89
C ARG A 123 -0.76 19.33 41.04
N LYS A 124 -0.21 18.24 41.59
CA LYS A 124 0.65 18.26 42.78
C LYS A 124 2.12 18.41 42.41
N ASP A 125 2.59 17.65 41.43
CA ASP A 125 4.01 17.56 41.10
C ASP A 125 4.40 18.58 40.02
N HIS A 126 5.11 19.62 40.45
CA HIS A 126 5.67 20.65 39.57
C HIS A 126 7.13 20.38 39.21
N SER A 127 7.77 19.40 39.85
CA SER A 127 9.18 19.03 39.67
C SER A 127 9.41 17.91 38.66
N ALA A 128 8.39 17.12 38.30
CA ALA A 128 8.48 15.98 37.38
C ALA A 128 9.28 16.28 36.10
N SER A 129 10.16 15.38 35.72
CA SER A 129 10.99 15.40 34.51
C SER A 129 10.18 15.05 33.25
N LYS A 130 10.82 15.10 32.08
CA LYS A 130 10.19 14.66 30.83
C LYS A 130 9.90 13.16 30.89
N GLU A 131 10.85 12.40 31.41
CA GLU A 131 10.81 10.94 31.54
C GLU A 131 9.68 10.53 32.47
N ASP A 132 9.48 11.22 33.61
CA ASP A 132 8.37 10.95 34.53
C ASP A 132 7.00 11.08 33.84
N TYR A 133 6.81 12.08 32.96
CA TYR A 133 5.56 12.22 32.19
C TYR A 133 5.38 11.10 31.16
N MET A 134 6.47 10.62 30.55
CA MET A 134 6.43 9.53 29.58
C MET A 134 6.11 8.19 30.25
N ASP A 135 6.76 7.89 31.37
CA ASP A 135 6.52 6.67 32.15
C ASP A 135 5.08 6.64 32.67
N ARG A 136 4.56 7.79 33.13
CA ARG A 136 3.17 7.91 33.55
C ARG A 136 2.19 7.73 32.39
N LEU A 137 2.51 8.23 31.19
CA LEU A 137 1.71 8.02 29.98
C LEU A 137 1.68 6.55 29.57
N GLU A 138 2.82 5.87 29.60
CA GLU A 138 2.91 4.45 29.32
C GLU A 138 2.10 3.63 30.34
N HIS A 139 2.24 3.94 31.63
CA HIS A 139 1.45 3.32 32.68
C HIS A 139 -0.06 3.53 32.46
N LEU A 140 -0.48 4.77 32.21
CA LEU A 140 -1.88 5.10 31.96
C LEU A 140 -2.41 4.38 30.71
N ARG A 141 -1.61 4.28 29.65
CA ARG A 141 -1.96 3.53 28.44
C ARG A 141 -2.08 2.04 28.72
N LYS A 142 -1.21 1.46 29.53
CA LYS A 142 -1.28 0.05 29.91
C LYS A 142 -2.54 -0.26 30.71
N GLN A 143 -2.94 0.62 31.63
CA GLN A 143 -4.15 0.44 32.45
C GLN A 143 -5.44 0.72 31.65
N CYS A 144 -5.51 1.83 30.92
CA CYS A 144 -6.72 2.25 30.21
C CYS A 144 -6.87 1.62 28.83
N GLY A 145 -5.78 1.21 28.18
CA GLY A 145 -5.72 0.76 26.80
C GLY A 145 -6.75 -0.32 26.47
N PRO A 146 -6.77 -1.48 27.16
CA PRO A 146 -7.74 -2.55 26.89
C PRO A 146 -9.20 -2.09 26.99
N HIS A 147 -9.51 -1.21 27.93
CA HIS A 147 -10.86 -0.68 28.13
C HIS A 147 -11.26 0.33 27.05
N VAL A 148 -10.32 1.18 26.62
CA VAL A 148 -10.53 2.13 25.52
C VAL A 148 -10.69 1.38 24.20
N THR A 149 -9.84 0.38 23.95
CA THR A 149 -9.92 -0.52 22.78
C THR A 149 -11.29 -1.20 22.72
N ALA A 150 -11.74 -1.83 23.81
CA ALA A 150 -13.03 -2.52 23.83
C ALA A 150 -14.21 -1.59 23.49
N VAL A 151 -14.14 -0.32 23.87
CA VAL A 151 -15.20 0.68 23.64
C VAL A 151 -15.14 1.31 22.24
N ALA A 152 -13.98 1.26 21.58
CA ALA A 152 -13.81 1.75 20.21
C ALA A 152 -13.98 0.66 19.14
N GLN A 153 -13.89 -0.61 19.52
CA GLN A 153 -13.84 -1.76 18.60
C GLN A 153 -14.93 -1.71 17.52
N ASP A 154 -16.21 -1.73 17.89
CA ASP A 154 -17.33 -1.75 16.93
C ASP A 154 -17.30 -0.57 15.95
N SER A 155 -16.90 0.60 16.43
CA SER A 155 -16.82 1.80 15.61
C SER A 155 -15.72 1.67 14.56
N VAL A 156 -14.53 1.18 14.95
CA VAL A 156 -13.38 0.98 14.06
C VAL A 156 -13.61 -0.18 13.08
N GLU A 157 -14.20 -1.28 13.52
CA GLU A 157 -14.66 -2.35 12.61
C GLU A 157 -15.66 -1.80 11.59
N GLY A 158 -16.55 -0.91 12.02
CA GLY A 158 -17.48 -0.20 11.15
C GLY A 158 -16.80 0.72 10.13
N ILE A 159 -15.67 1.36 10.48
CA ILE A 159 -14.86 2.13 9.53
C ILE A 159 -14.26 1.20 8.47
N CYS A 160 -13.59 0.13 8.90
CA CYS A 160 -12.94 -0.84 8.02
C CYS A 160 -13.94 -1.45 7.03
N THR A 161 -15.07 -1.93 7.55
CA THR A 161 -16.16 -2.53 6.76
C THR A 161 -16.73 -1.54 5.75
N LYS A 162 -16.99 -0.28 6.17
CA LYS A 162 -17.57 0.73 5.28
C LYS A 162 -16.63 1.09 4.14
N ILE A 163 -15.33 1.27 4.42
CA ILE A 163 -14.34 1.58 3.38
C ILE A 163 -14.16 0.44 2.40
N TYR A 164 -14.11 -0.82 2.87
CA TYR A 164 -14.08 -1.98 1.99
C TYR A 164 -15.30 -2.01 1.04
N HIS A 165 -16.52 -1.82 1.55
CA HIS A 165 -17.71 -1.87 0.70
C HIS A 165 -17.79 -0.73 -0.31
N ILE A 166 -17.35 0.49 0.06
CA ILE A 166 -17.25 1.60 -0.91
C ILE A 166 -16.20 1.27 -1.98
N SER A 167 -15.07 0.69 -1.60
CA SER A 167 -14.04 0.23 -2.54
C SER A 167 -14.60 -0.80 -3.53
N ALA A 168 -15.32 -1.81 -3.03
CA ALA A 168 -15.95 -2.84 -3.86
C ALA A 168 -16.99 -2.25 -4.84
N GLU A 169 -17.77 -1.26 -4.41
CA GLU A 169 -18.68 -0.52 -5.30
C GLU A 169 -17.91 0.23 -6.40
N TYR A 170 -16.82 0.91 -6.04
CA TYR A 170 -16.00 1.67 -6.98
C TYR A 170 -15.30 0.75 -7.98
N ALA A 171 -14.75 -0.38 -7.54
CA ALA A 171 -14.18 -1.41 -8.40
C ALA A 171 -15.22 -1.93 -9.41
N ARG A 172 -16.45 -2.21 -8.96
CA ARG A 172 -17.56 -2.62 -9.85
C ARG A 172 -17.90 -1.56 -10.89
N ARG A 173 -17.97 -0.29 -10.49
CA ARG A 173 -18.22 0.84 -11.39
C ARG A 173 -17.12 1.00 -12.44
N ILE A 174 -15.86 0.85 -12.03
CA ILE A 174 -14.71 0.88 -12.95
C ILE A 174 -14.79 -0.28 -13.93
N ARG A 175 -15.09 -1.50 -13.45
CA ARG A 175 -15.25 -2.69 -14.30
C ARG A 175 -16.34 -2.50 -15.35
N HIS A 176 -17.53 -2.05 -14.94
CA HIS A 176 -18.65 -1.80 -15.86
C HIS A 176 -18.29 -0.76 -16.93
N ALA A 177 -17.64 0.34 -16.53
CA ALA A 177 -17.20 1.37 -17.47
C ALA A 177 -16.08 0.85 -18.41
N HIS A 178 -15.21 -0.04 -17.94
CA HIS A 178 -14.19 -0.65 -18.80
C HIS A 178 -14.81 -1.61 -19.82
N GLN A 179 -15.75 -2.45 -19.40
CA GLN A 179 -16.47 -3.38 -20.28
C GLN A 179 -17.26 -2.63 -21.35
N ALA A 180 -17.93 -1.54 -20.99
CA ALA A 180 -18.60 -0.67 -21.95
C ALA A 180 -17.62 -0.10 -22.98
N LEU A 181 -16.46 0.41 -22.54
CA LEU A 181 -15.43 0.93 -23.44
C LEU A 181 -14.88 -0.13 -24.40
N LEU A 182 -14.63 -1.35 -23.92
CA LEU A 182 -14.17 -2.46 -24.77
C LEU A 182 -15.23 -2.83 -25.82
N LYS A 183 -16.49 -2.91 -25.39
CA LYS A 183 -17.62 -3.17 -26.29
C LYS A 183 -17.75 -2.08 -27.36
N ASP A 184 -17.62 -0.81 -27.00
CA ASP A 184 -17.66 0.32 -27.94
C ASP A 184 -16.50 0.28 -28.94
N CYS A 185 -15.37 -0.33 -28.57
CA CYS A 185 -14.22 -0.57 -29.46
C CYS A 185 -14.35 -1.87 -30.28
N ASN A 186 -15.47 -2.58 -30.21
CA ASN A 186 -15.67 -3.91 -30.80
C ASN A 186 -14.64 -4.95 -30.34
N ILE A 187 -14.18 -4.86 -29.09
CA ILE A 187 -13.30 -5.84 -28.47
C ILE A 187 -14.16 -6.78 -27.65
N ALA A 188 -14.27 -8.03 -28.11
CA ALA A 188 -15.00 -9.09 -27.42
C ALA A 188 -14.27 -9.53 -26.14
N ASP A 189 -14.98 -10.27 -25.29
CA ASP A 189 -14.36 -10.99 -24.18
C ASP A 189 -13.25 -11.90 -24.73
N GLY A 190 -12.14 -11.97 -23.99
CA GLY A 190 -10.88 -12.54 -24.48
C GLY A 190 -11.01 -13.95 -25.05
N PRO A 191 -10.11 -14.35 -25.96
CA PRO A 191 -10.16 -15.69 -26.56
C PRO A 191 -10.10 -16.77 -25.49
N ASP A 192 -10.63 -17.96 -25.81
CA ASP A 192 -10.47 -19.14 -24.97
C ASP A 192 -9.00 -19.37 -24.65
N PRO A 193 -8.66 -19.80 -23.42
CA PRO A 193 -7.30 -20.08 -23.04
C PRO A 193 -6.67 -21.05 -24.06
N PRO A 194 -5.52 -20.71 -24.66
CA PRO A 194 -4.88 -21.61 -25.61
C PRO A 194 -4.47 -22.90 -24.90
N GLU A 195 -4.47 -24.02 -25.61
CA GLU A 195 -3.82 -25.24 -25.13
C GLU A 195 -2.34 -24.96 -24.87
N VAL A 196 -1.90 -25.14 -23.63
CA VAL A 196 -0.52 -24.91 -23.21
C VAL A 196 0.19 -26.26 -23.06
N GLN A 197 1.38 -26.37 -23.65
CA GLN A 197 2.26 -27.51 -23.39
C GLN A 197 3.07 -27.26 -22.13
N ASP A 198 3.20 -28.28 -21.28
CA ASP A 198 4.06 -28.23 -20.11
C ASP A 198 5.53 -28.14 -20.54
N ARG A 199 6.10 -26.95 -20.37
CA ARG A 199 7.52 -26.70 -20.64
C ARG A 199 8.06 -25.60 -19.74
N LEU A 200 9.32 -25.75 -19.33
CA LEU A 200 10.05 -24.68 -18.66
C LEU A 200 10.59 -23.69 -19.70
N VAL A 201 10.37 -22.40 -19.43
CA VAL A 201 10.85 -21.30 -20.27
C VAL A 201 11.44 -20.21 -19.39
N TYR A 202 12.36 -19.42 -19.94
CA TYR A 202 12.77 -18.18 -19.29
C TYR A 202 11.56 -17.24 -19.13
N CYS A 203 11.50 -16.56 -17.99
CA CYS A 203 10.37 -15.68 -17.69
C CYS A 203 10.26 -14.54 -18.72
N TYR A 204 9.03 -14.19 -19.05
CA TYR A 204 8.69 -13.07 -19.93
C TYR A 204 7.67 -12.16 -19.24
N PRO A 205 7.54 -10.89 -19.67
CA PRO A 205 6.56 -9.99 -19.08
C PRO A 205 5.14 -10.52 -19.22
N VAL A 206 4.30 -10.28 -18.22
CA VAL A 206 2.89 -10.71 -18.23
C VAL A 206 2.18 -10.16 -19.47
N ARG A 207 1.31 -11.00 -20.06
CA ARG A 207 0.57 -10.69 -21.28
C ARG A 207 -0.91 -10.60 -20.96
N LEU A 208 -1.58 -9.62 -21.58
CA LEU A 208 -3.03 -9.49 -21.48
C LEU A 208 -3.67 -10.29 -22.61
N ALA A 209 -4.64 -11.14 -22.26
CA ALA A 209 -5.40 -11.92 -23.24
C ALA A 209 -6.28 -11.02 -24.12
N ILE A 210 -6.80 -9.93 -23.55
CA ILE A 210 -7.65 -8.97 -24.25
C ILE A 210 -6.78 -7.96 -25.00
N PRO A 211 -7.00 -7.76 -26.32
CA PRO A 211 -6.31 -6.73 -27.09
C PRO A 211 -6.49 -5.33 -26.50
N SER A 212 -5.44 -4.51 -26.58
CA SER A 212 -5.55 -3.11 -26.15
C SER A 212 -6.47 -2.32 -27.09
N PRO A 213 -7.40 -1.50 -26.57
CA PRO A 213 -8.20 -0.60 -27.40
C PRO A 213 -7.33 0.47 -28.07
N PRO A 214 -7.86 1.17 -29.10
CA PRO A 214 -7.24 2.37 -29.63
C PRO A 214 -6.95 3.36 -28.50
N GLN A 215 -5.70 3.84 -28.44
CA GLN A 215 -5.28 4.70 -27.35
C GLN A 215 -5.61 6.16 -27.65
N PRO A 216 -6.10 6.93 -26.67
CA PRO A 216 -6.33 8.35 -26.85
C PRO A 216 -4.99 9.09 -26.93
N ARG A 217 -5.00 10.26 -27.58
CA ARG A 217 -3.83 11.13 -27.67
C ARG A 217 -3.43 11.65 -26.29
N VAL A 218 -2.13 11.54 -25.99
CA VAL A 218 -1.47 12.16 -24.85
C VAL A 218 -0.44 13.16 -25.37
N GLU A 219 -0.45 14.36 -24.83
CA GLU A 219 0.52 15.40 -25.16
C GLU A 219 1.76 15.22 -24.29
N LEU A 220 2.94 15.36 -24.89
CA LEU A 220 4.23 15.34 -24.20
C LEU A 220 4.95 16.67 -24.47
N HIS A 221 5.41 17.31 -23.41
CA HIS A 221 6.39 18.38 -23.49
C HIS A 221 7.44 18.22 -22.38
N PHE A 222 8.58 18.88 -22.54
CA PHE A 222 9.65 18.86 -21.55
C PHE A 222 9.80 20.25 -20.92
N GLU A 223 9.80 20.29 -19.58
CA GLU A 223 10.14 21.46 -18.78
C GLU A 223 11.46 21.16 -18.06
N ASN A 224 12.57 21.71 -18.55
CA ASN A 224 13.92 21.34 -18.11
C ASN A 224 14.14 19.81 -18.24
N ASP A 225 14.50 19.13 -17.14
CA ASP A 225 14.70 17.67 -17.08
C ASP A 225 13.45 16.90 -16.64
N ILE A 226 12.26 17.47 -16.84
CA ILE A 226 10.99 16.83 -16.48
C ILE A 226 10.14 16.61 -17.74
N ALA A 227 9.77 15.36 -18.00
CA ALA A 227 8.76 15.00 -18.98
C ALA A 227 7.37 15.24 -18.38
N CYS A 228 6.59 16.09 -19.02
CA CYS A 228 5.22 16.43 -18.65
C CYS A 228 4.26 15.79 -19.66
N LEU A 229 3.46 14.82 -19.20
CA LEU A 229 2.46 14.15 -20.03
C LEU A 229 1.06 14.61 -19.65
N ARG A 230 0.26 15.06 -20.62
CA ARG A 230 -1.09 15.59 -20.39
C ARG A 230 -2.15 14.78 -21.12
N PHE A 231 -3.20 14.41 -20.40
CA PHE A 231 -4.39 13.75 -20.93
C PHE A 231 -5.65 14.41 -20.35
N LYS A 232 -6.53 14.96 -21.21
CA LYS A 232 -7.77 15.63 -20.80
C LYS A 232 -7.58 16.66 -19.67
N GLY A 233 -6.55 17.50 -19.78
CA GLY A 233 -6.20 18.52 -18.79
C GLY A 233 -5.33 18.02 -17.64
N GLU A 234 -5.38 16.73 -17.32
CA GLU A 234 -4.63 16.11 -16.21
C GLU A 234 -3.18 15.85 -16.60
N MET A 235 -2.26 16.38 -15.80
CA MET A 235 -0.83 16.27 -16.03
C MET A 235 -0.19 15.26 -15.08
N VAL A 236 0.73 14.47 -15.60
CA VAL A 236 1.69 13.68 -14.81
C VAL A 236 3.11 14.10 -15.19
N LYS A 237 4.02 13.97 -14.23
CA LYS A 237 5.41 14.39 -14.38
C LYS A 237 6.34 13.24 -14.03
N VAL A 238 7.42 13.09 -14.79
CA VAL A 238 8.49 12.13 -14.51
C VAL A 238 9.82 12.74 -14.95
N ASN A 239 10.88 12.49 -14.19
CA ASN A 239 12.21 12.97 -14.57
C ASN A 239 12.66 12.31 -15.90
N ARG A 240 13.41 13.05 -16.73
CA ARG A 240 13.83 12.65 -18.07
C ARG A 240 14.60 11.32 -18.09
N ASN A 241 15.44 11.05 -17.10
CA ASN A 241 16.18 9.79 -17.02
C ASN A 241 15.24 8.60 -16.81
N TYR A 242 14.21 8.77 -15.98
CA TYR A 242 13.19 7.74 -15.78
C TYR A 242 12.26 7.60 -16.98
N PHE A 243 11.95 8.69 -17.69
CA PHE A 243 11.23 8.61 -18.96
C PHE A 243 12.00 7.78 -20.00
N ASN A 244 13.29 8.04 -20.17
CA ASN A 244 14.17 7.29 -21.06
C ASN A 244 14.28 5.81 -20.63
N LYS A 245 14.36 5.54 -19.31
CA LYS A 245 14.31 4.18 -18.77
C LYS A 245 13.01 3.47 -19.17
N LEU A 246 11.86 4.12 -19.04
CA LEU A 246 10.56 3.55 -19.43
C LEU A 246 10.50 3.26 -20.92
N GLU A 247 11.06 4.12 -21.78
CA GLU A 247 11.16 3.86 -23.22
C GLU A 247 11.98 2.60 -23.51
N LEU A 248 13.12 2.43 -22.83
CA LEU A 248 13.97 1.25 -22.96
C LEU A 248 13.28 -0.03 -22.48
N LEU A 249 12.64 0.02 -21.30
CA LEU A 249 11.86 -1.09 -20.77
C LEU A 249 10.71 -1.48 -21.70
N TYR A 250 10.03 -0.49 -22.27
CA TYR A 250 8.96 -0.70 -23.23
C TYR A 250 9.46 -1.40 -24.49
N ARG A 251 10.61 -0.97 -25.03
CA ARG A 251 11.24 -1.60 -26.20
C ARG A 251 11.59 -3.06 -25.98
N TYR A 252 12.01 -3.43 -24.76
CA TYR A 252 12.34 -4.82 -24.42
C TYR A 252 11.12 -5.70 -24.15
N SER A 253 10.01 -5.09 -23.72
CA SER A 253 8.93 -5.83 -23.06
C SER A 253 7.65 -5.84 -23.87
N CYS A 254 7.31 -4.73 -24.52
CA CYS A 254 6.08 -4.57 -25.28
C CYS A 254 6.21 -5.21 -26.66
N ILE A 255 5.25 -6.07 -27.01
CA ILE A 255 5.23 -6.81 -28.29
C ILE A 255 4.04 -6.42 -29.18
N ASP A 256 3.10 -5.63 -28.68
CA ASP A 256 1.85 -5.27 -29.37
C ASP A 256 1.82 -3.82 -29.86
N ASP A 257 2.97 -3.14 -29.87
CA ASP A 257 3.12 -1.72 -30.24
C ASP A 257 4.48 -1.41 -30.87
N SER A 258 4.78 -2.03 -32.01
CA SER A 258 6.09 -1.92 -32.67
C SER A 258 6.46 -0.49 -33.11
N ARG A 259 5.46 0.39 -33.25
CA ARG A 259 5.63 1.79 -33.67
C ARG A 259 5.54 2.80 -32.52
N PHE A 260 5.41 2.34 -31.27
CA PHE A 260 5.29 3.19 -30.09
C PHE A 260 4.06 4.13 -30.13
N GLU A 261 3.00 3.74 -30.84
CA GLU A 261 1.77 4.52 -30.98
C GLU A 261 1.00 4.59 -29.65
N LYS A 262 1.15 3.56 -28.80
CA LYS A 262 0.48 3.44 -27.50
C LYS A 262 1.38 3.86 -26.33
N PHE A 263 2.66 4.11 -26.58
CA PHE A 263 3.68 4.34 -25.54
C PHE A 263 3.30 5.47 -24.57
N LEU A 264 3.00 6.67 -25.08
CA LEU A 264 2.70 7.83 -24.22
C LEU A 264 1.45 7.62 -23.36
N SER A 265 0.42 6.98 -23.91
CA SER A 265 -0.82 6.67 -23.19
C SER A 265 -0.58 5.66 -22.07
N ARG A 266 0.27 4.65 -22.32
CA ARG A 266 0.68 3.67 -21.30
C ARG A 266 1.58 4.29 -20.24
N VAL A 267 2.54 5.15 -20.61
CA VAL A 267 3.36 5.90 -19.64
C VAL A 267 2.47 6.79 -18.77
N TRP A 268 1.52 7.52 -19.36
CA TRP A 268 0.59 8.34 -18.58
C TRP A 268 -0.21 7.51 -17.56
N CYS A 269 -0.75 6.36 -17.99
CA CYS A 269 -1.47 5.44 -17.11
C CYS A 269 -0.56 4.89 -16.00
N LEU A 270 0.67 4.51 -16.31
CA LEU A 270 1.65 4.01 -15.34
C LEU A 270 1.96 5.05 -14.27
N ILE A 271 2.33 6.27 -14.67
CA ILE A 271 2.65 7.33 -13.70
C ILE A 271 1.41 7.68 -12.88
N LYS A 272 0.24 7.79 -13.52
CA LYS A 272 -1.01 8.06 -12.79
C LYS A 272 -1.35 6.94 -11.80
N ARG A 273 -1.16 5.67 -12.16
CA ARG A 273 -1.40 4.52 -11.28
C ARG A 273 -0.56 4.60 -10.01
N TYR A 274 0.74 4.82 -10.14
CA TYR A 274 1.64 4.93 -8.99
C TYR A 274 1.39 6.20 -8.17
N GLN A 275 1.04 7.33 -8.80
CA GLN A 275 0.57 8.52 -8.06
C GLN A 275 -0.68 8.21 -7.22
N VAL A 276 -1.62 7.45 -7.76
CA VAL A 276 -2.87 7.10 -7.05
C VAL A 276 -2.60 6.11 -5.91
N LEU A 277 -1.69 5.14 -6.12
CA LEU A 277 -1.28 4.19 -5.08
C LEU A 277 -0.67 4.92 -3.88
N PHE A 278 0.28 5.83 -4.11
CA PHE A 278 0.97 6.53 -3.03
C PHE A 278 0.13 7.65 -2.44
N GLY A 279 -0.68 8.32 -3.25
CA GLY A 279 -1.41 9.52 -2.87
C GLY A 279 -0.72 10.79 -3.37
N SER A 280 -1.40 11.93 -3.18
CA SER A 280 -0.99 13.25 -3.69
C SER A 280 -0.45 14.18 -2.60
N GLY A 281 -0.53 13.78 -1.33
CA GLY A 281 -0.09 14.57 -0.19
C GLY A 281 1.44 14.65 -0.06
N ILE A 282 1.91 15.71 0.59
CA ILE A 282 3.33 15.87 0.91
C ILE A 282 3.73 14.76 1.88
N ASN A 283 4.69 13.92 1.47
CA ASN A 283 5.13 12.71 2.15
C ASN A 283 4.20 11.49 2.04
N GLU A 284 3.10 11.55 1.27
CA GLU A 284 2.27 10.37 1.05
C GLU A 284 3.04 9.28 0.28
N GLY A 285 3.01 8.05 0.80
CA GLY A 285 3.78 6.93 0.27
C GLY A 285 5.27 6.92 0.65
N THR A 286 5.75 7.93 1.37
CA THR A 286 7.11 7.90 1.94
C THR A 286 7.16 6.87 3.07
N GLY A 287 8.07 5.91 2.95
CA GLY A 287 8.21 4.82 3.94
C GLY A 287 7.34 3.58 3.68
N LEU A 288 6.82 3.39 2.46
CA LEU A 288 6.21 2.10 2.07
C LEU A 288 7.25 1.09 1.54
N GLN A 289 8.27 1.58 0.83
CA GLN A 289 9.39 0.79 0.30
C GLN A 289 10.54 1.75 -0.09
N GLY A 290 11.77 1.24 -0.13
CA GLY A 290 12.93 1.99 -0.62
C GLY A 290 13.85 1.10 -1.45
N ALA A 291 14.23 1.53 -2.65
CA ALA A 291 15.11 0.74 -3.51
C ALA A 291 16.53 0.64 -2.93
N LEU A 292 17.21 -0.49 -3.17
CA LEU A 292 18.61 -0.65 -2.79
C LEU A 292 19.52 0.25 -3.63
N PRO A 293 20.67 0.71 -3.09
CA PRO A 293 21.65 1.45 -3.87
C PRO A 293 22.19 0.62 -5.05
N VAL A 294 22.49 1.29 -6.18
CA VAL A 294 23.03 0.66 -7.39
C VAL A 294 24.24 -0.26 -7.13
N PRO A 295 25.26 0.13 -6.32
CA PRO A 295 26.39 -0.75 -6.03
C PRO A 295 26.01 -2.05 -5.29
N VAL A 296 24.89 -2.04 -4.54
CA VAL A 296 24.38 -3.25 -3.88
C VAL A 296 23.81 -4.21 -4.93
N PHE A 297 23.03 -3.72 -5.89
CA PHE A 297 22.55 -4.54 -7.00
C PHE A 297 23.68 -5.09 -7.87
N GLU A 298 24.71 -4.27 -8.16
CA GLU A 298 25.90 -4.73 -8.90
C GLU A 298 26.62 -5.87 -8.16
N ALA A 299 26.76 -5.76 -6.84
CA ALA A 299 27.34 -6.81 -6.01
C ALA A 299 26.44 -8.06 -5.97
N LEU A 300 25.12 -7.92 -5.81
CA LEU A 300 24.18 -9.03 -5.82
C LEU A 300 24.24 -9.81 -7.14
N HIS A 301 24.26 -9.10 -8.27
CA HIS A 301 24.39 -9.72 -9.59
C HIS A 301 25.72 -10.44 -9.75
N LYS A 302 26.84 -9.77 -9.41
CA LYS A 302 28.19 -10.30 -9.62
C LYS A 302 28.52 -11.49 -8.70
N GLN A 303 28.10 -11.44 -7.44
CA GLN A 303 28.50 -12.41 -6.42
C GLN A 303 27.51 -13.57 -6.29
N PHE A 304 26.22 -13.31 -6.51
CA PHE A 304 25.14 -14.28 -6.28
C PHE A 304 24.30 -14.57 -7.51
N GLY A 305 24.64 -14.01 -8.68
CA GLY A 305 23.90 -14.22 -9.93
C GLY A 305 22.49 -13.63 -9.93
N VAL A 306 22.17 -12.74 -8.97
CA VAL A 306 20.84 -12.12 -8.88
C VAL A 306 20.54 -11.41 -10.19
N SER A 307 19.37 -11.70 -10.76
CA SER A 307 18.96 -11.10 -12.04
C SER A 307 17.49 -10.69 -12.07
N PHE A 308 16.80 -10.71 -10.93
CA PHE A 308 15.37 -10.45 -10.84
C PHE A 308 15.01 -9.84 -9.48
N GLU A 309 14.15 -8.83 -9.48
CA GLU A 309 13.57 -8.23 -8.26
C GLU A 309 12.16 -8.77 -8.02
N CYS A 310 11.92 -9.41 -6.87
CA CYS A 310 10.59 -9.91 -6.47
C CYS A 310 9.59 -8.79 -6.19
N PHE A 311 10.05 -7.62 -5.78
CA PHE A 311 9.17 -6.48 -5.46
C PHE A 311 9.74 -5.20 -6.05
N ALA A 312 9.22 -4.78 -7.19
CA ALA A 312 9.61 -3.54 -7.83
C ALA A 312 8.44 -2.87 -8.58
N SER A 313 8.80 -1.84 -9.33
CA SER A 313 7.98 -1.13 -10.30
C SER A 313 8.83 -0.79 -11.50
N PRO A 314 8.23 -0.50 -12.67
CA PRO A 314 9.00 0.02 -13.80
C PRO A 314 9.80 1.29 -13.48
N LEU A 315 9.38 2.05 -12.46
CA LEU A 315 10.05 3.26 -12.02
C LEU A 315 11.32 2.96 -11.23
N ASN A 316 11.25 2.09 -10.22
CA ASN A 316 12.36 1.84 -9.30
C ASN A 316 13.20 0.59 -9.60
N SER A 317 12.83 -0.25 -10.57
CA SER A 317 13.56 -1.48 -10.86
C SER A 317 15.02 -1.25 -11.25
N TYR A 318 15.92 -2.12 -10.83
CA TYR A 318 17.27 -2.19 -11.35
C TYR A 318 17.35 -3.05 -12.61
N PHE A 319 16.73 -4.22 -12.60
CA PHE A 319 16.69 -5.13 -13.75
C PHE A 319 15.49 -4.82 -14.67
N LYS A 320 15.54 -5.38 -15.89
CA LYS A 320 14.42 -5.36 -16.84
C LYS A 320 13.40 -6.48 -16.58
N GLN A 321 13.68 -7.37 -15.63
CA GLN A 321 12.77 -8.41 -15.19
C GLN A 321 12.55 -8.31 -13.68
N PHE A 322 11.29 -8.17 -13.32
CA PHE A 322 10.86 -7.96 -11.93
C PHE A 322 9.39 -8.33 -11.80
N CYS A 323 8.96 -8.56 -10.57
CA CYS A 323 7.55 -8.62 -10.20
C CYS A 323 7.08 -7.24 -9.72
N SER A 324 5.81 -6.92 -9.98
CA SER A 324 5.20 -5.64 -9.57
C SER A 324 3.70 -5.79 -9.31
N ALA A 325 3.12 -4.79 -8.65
CA ALA A 325 1.72 -4.85 -8.23
C ALA A 325 0.69 -4.82 -9.38
N PHE A 326 1.02 -4.18 -10.52
CA PHE A 326 0.02 -3.84 -11.53
C PHE A 326 0.31 -4.51 -12.89
N PRO A 327 -0.02 -5.81 -13.06
CA PRO A 327 0.26 -6.54 -14.30
C PRO A 327 -0.41 -5.92 -15.53
N ASP A 328 -1.55 -5.24 -15.35
CA ASP A 328 -2.32 -4.60 -16.43
C ASP A 328 -1.56 -3.45 -17.13
N ILE A 329 -0.63 -2.80 -16.43
CA ILE A 329 0.13 -1.67 -16.97
C ILE A 329 1.64 -1.90 -16.94
N ASP A 330 2.17 -2.53 -15.90
CA ASP A 330 3.61 -2.74 -15.74
C ASP A 330 4.14 -3.85 -16.66
N GLY A 331 3.28 -4.76 -17.13
CA GLY A 331 3.67 -5.83 -18.06
C GLY A 331 4.26 -5.29 -19.36
N PHE A 332 3.78 -4.11 -19.82
CA PHE A 332 4.36 -3.43 -20.98
C PHE A 332 5.78 -2.91 -20.74
N PHE A 333 6.22 -2.84 -19.49
CA PHE A 333 7.52 -2.30 -19.06
C PHE A 333 8.37 -3.33 -18.30
N GLY A 334 8.07 -4.63 -18.44
CA GLY A 334 8.93 -5.69 -17.95
C GLY A 334 8.43 -6.44 -16.72
N SER A 335 7.27 -6.08 -16.17
CA SER A 335 6.72 -6.81 -15.02
C SER A 335 6.28 -8.22 -15.38
N ARG A 336 6.55 -9.16 -14.48
CA ARG A 336 6.03 -10.55 -14.49
C ARG A 336 4.73 -10.69 -13.70
N GLY A 337 4.15 -9.56 -13.26
CA GLY A 337 2.98 -9.51 -12.40
C GLY A 337 3.32 -9.64 -10.90
N PRO A 338 2.30 -9.80 -10.04
CA PRO A 338 2.50 -9.86 -8.60
C PRO A 338 3.34 -11.07 -8.19
N PHE A 339 4.25 -10.89 -7.23
CA PHE A 339 5.17 -11.94 -6.80
C PHE A 339 4.46 -13.21 -6.32
N LEU A 340 3.37 -13.04 -5.56
CA LEU A 340 2.56 -14.14 -5.03
C LEU A 340 1.85 -14.96 -6.11
N SER A 341 1.85 -14.53 -7.38
CA SER A 341 1.36 -15.28 -8.54
C SER A 341 2.49 -15.78 -9.44
N PHE A 342 3.73 -15.36 -9.20
CA PHE A 342 4.90 -15.82 -9.95
C PHE A 342 5.44 -17.12 -9.33
N ARG A 343 5.74 -18.11 -10.17
CA ARG A 343 6.15 -19.45 -9.73
C ARG A 343 7.45 -19.90 -10.45
N PRO A 344 8.63 -19.34 -10.11
CA PRO A 344 9.88 -19.72 -10.74
C PRO A 344 10.31 -21.13 -10.32
N ALA A 345 10.80 -21.93 -11.27
CA ALA A 345 11.46 -23.20 -10.97
C ALA A 345 12.93 -23.00 -10.59
N SER A 346 13.61 -22.00 -11.15
CA SER A 346 15.02 -21.72 -10.90
C SER A 346 15.32 -20.22 -11.00
N GLY A 347 16.49 -19.82 -10.52
CA GLY A 347 17.00 -18.46 -10.61
C GLY A 347 17.52 -17.91 -9.29
N SER A 348 18.10 -16.71 -9.36
CA SER A 348 18.58 -15.97 -8.19
C SER A 348 17.89 -14.61 -8.14
N PHE A 349 17.25 -14.34 -7.01
CA PHE A 349 16.26 -13.28 -6.83
C PHE A 349 16.63 -12.37 -5.66
N GLU A 350 16.42 -11.07 -5.82
CA GLU A 350 16.40 -10.10 -4.72
C GLU A 350 14.95 -9.83 -4.30
N ALA A 351 14.70 -9.70 -3.01
CA ALA A 351 13.40 -9.37 -2.47
C ALA A 351 13.49 -8.30 -1.39
N ASN A 352 12.94 -7.13 -1.68
CA ASN A 352 12.78 -6.02 -0.75
C ASN A 352 11.30 -5.61 -0.72
N PRO A 353 10.46 -6.36 0.04
CA PRO A 353 9.03 -6.19 0.01
C PRO A 353 8.59 -4.84 0.61
N PRO A 354 7.43 -4.31 0.18
CA PRO A 354 6.77 -3.22 0.90
C PRO A 354 6.52 -3.57 2.36
N PHE A 355 6.49 -2.57 3.24
CA PHE A 355 6.29 -2.77 4.67
C PHE A 355 4.82 -3.04 5.02
N SER A 356 4.39 -4.28 4.80
CA SER A 356 3.14 -4.88 5.28
C SER A 356 3.45 -6.25 5.86
N GLU A 357 3.16 -6.43 7.15
CA GLU A 357 3.39 -7.69 7.86
C GLU A 357 2.72 -8.87 7.15
N GLU A 358 1.47 -8.67 6.72
CA GLU A 358 0.67 -9.70 6.05
C GLU A 358 1.25 -10.10 4.69
N LEU A 359 1.79 -9.13 3.93
CA LEU A 359 2.50 -9.40 2.68
C LEU A 359 3.83 -10.12 2.91
N MET A 360 4.59 -9.70 3.93
CA MET A 360 5.88 -10.31 4.27
C MET A 360 5.71 -11.76 4.74
N ASP A 361 4.69 -12.04 5.56
CA ASP A 361 4.35 -13.40 6.01
C ASP A 361 3.96 -14.32 4.84
N THR A 362 3.08 -13.84 3.96
CA THR A 362 2.67 -14.59 2.75
C THR A 362 3.84 -14.78 1.78
N MET A 363 4.75 -13.81 1.70
CA MET A 363 5.98 -13.90 0.90
C MET A 363 6.90 -15.01 1.41
N VAL A 364 7.09 -15.15 2.74
CA VAL A 364 7.91 -16.21 3.32
C VAL A 364 7.32 -17.58 2.99
N THR A 365 6.02 -17.78 3.24
CA THR A 365 5.30 -19.02 2.88
C THR A 365 5.50 -19.35 1.39
N HIS A 366 5.34 -18.36 0.50
CA HIS A 366 5.53 -18.54 -0.93
C HIS A 366 6.97 -18.88 -1.32
N PHE A 367 7.98 -18.33 -0.64
CA PHE A 367 9.38 -18.75 -0.86
C PHE A 367 9.62 -20.20 -0.45
N GLU A 368 9.12 -20.62 0.71
CA GLU A 368 9.26 -22.00 1.19
C GLU A 368 8.60 -22.99 0.22
N GLU A 369 7.38 -22.72 -0.23
CA GLU A 369 6.68 -23.53 -1.24
C GLU A 369 7.48 -23.66 -2.55
N LEU A 370 8.11 -22.58 -3.01
CA LEU A 370 8.91 -22.59 -4.23
C LEU A 370 10.21 -23.41 -4.07
N LEU A 371 10.88 -23.25 -2.95
CA LEU A 371 12.13 -23.96 -2.63
C LEU A 371 11.89 -25.46 -2.43
N GLU A 372 10.79 -25.84 -1.77
CA GLU A 372 10.42 -27.24 -1.57
C GLU A 372 10.00 -27.94 -2.87
N ARG A 373 9.34 -27.21 -3.77
CA ARG A 373 8.82 -27.78 -5.02
C ARG A 373 9.90 -28.00 -6.08
N SER A 374 11.00 -27.26 -6.04
CA SER A 374 12.03 -27.28 -7.09
C SER A 374 13.27 -28.06 -6.69
N ASN A 375 13.81 -28.84 -7.63
CA ASN A 375 15.14 -29.45 -7.51
C ASN A 375 16.23 -28.65 -8.27
N GLU A 376 15.85 -27.55 -8.91
CA GLU A 376 16.77 -26.68 -9.66
C GLU A 376 17.41 -25.61 -8.76
N PRO A 377 18.54 -25.01 -9.16
CA PRO A 377 19.14 -23.91 -8.40
C PRO A 377 18.17 -22.73 -8.24
N LEU A 378 17.75 -22.48 -7.00
CA LEU A 378 16.80 -21.43 -6.64
C LEU A 378 17.28 -20.70 -5.37
N SER A 379 17.37 -19.36 -5.42
CA SER A 379 17.88 -18.54 -4.32
C SER A 379 17.11 -17.23 -4.18
N PHE A 380 16.83 -16.83 -2.94
CA PHE A 380 16.20 -15.57 -2.58
C PHE A 380 17.05 -14.82 -1.56
N ILE A 381 17.48 -13.60 -1.89
CA ILE A 381 18.18 -12.70 -0.97
C ILE A 381 17.19 -11.62 -0.52
N ILE A 382 16.83 -11.66 0.76
CA ILE A 382 15.72 -10.88 1.32
C ILE A 382 16.27 -9.71 2.15
N PHE A 383 15.76 -8.50 1.89
CA PHE A 383 16.05 -7.29 2.64
C PHE A 383 14.79 -6.82 3.34
N VAL A 384 14.76 -6.93 4.67
CA VAL A 384 13.68 -6.41 5.51
C VAL A 384 14.25 -5.48 6.58
N PRO A 385 13.55 -4.40 6.96
CA PRO A 385 13.95 -3.59 8.09
C PRO A 385 13.97 -4.41 9.37
N GLU A 386 15.02 -4.24 10.18
CA GLU A 386 15.09 -4.87 11.49
C GLU A 386 14.25 -4.07 12.52
N TRP A 387 12.93 -4.23 12.47
CA TRP A 387 12.02 -3.68 13.46
C TRP A 387 11.87 -4.68 14.61
N ARG A 388 12.46 -4.39 15.77
CA ARG A 388 12.54 -5.35 16.89
C ARG A 388 11.44 -5.21 17.97
N ASN A 389 10.50 -4.29 17.82
CA ASN A 389 9.52 -3.96 18.87
C ASN A 389 8.13 -3.65 18.30
N PRO A 390 7.27 -4.67 18.11
CA PRO A 390 7.58 -6.10 18.15
C PRO A 390 8.45 -6.55 16.94
N PRO A 391 9.14 -7.70 17.04
CA PRO A 391 10.02 -8.25 15.99
C PRO A 391 9.29 -8.64 14.71
#